data_AF-A0A2I2UEB0-F1
#
_entry.id   AF-A0A2I2UEB0-F1
#
_cell.length_a   1.000
_cell.length_b   1.000
_cell.length_c   1.000
_cell.angle_alpha   90.00
_cell.angle_beta   90.00
_cell.angle_gamma   90.00
#
_symmetry.space_group_name_H-M   'P 1'
#
loop_
_entity.id
_entity.type
_entity.pdbx_description
1 polymer ?
#
loop_
_entity_poly.entity_id
_entity_poly.type
_entity_poly.pdbx_seq_one_letter_code
_entity_poly.pdbx_strand_id
1 'polypeptide(L)'
;MPFDDASSLRPEGGQFRSAQAQRGGGWAEQVAMSGGGTETPVGCEASPGGGDKKKDSLGTAGSPAHLIIKDLGEIHSRLLDHRPVIQGETRYFVKEFEEKRGLREMRVLENLKNMIHETNEHTLPKCREIMQDDLSQVLQRLQTASDAVCRLQQKEQERKKILNDHLIASEKQHIIQWEDFMKEQHSKQAEVDEEHRKAMERLKEQYAEMEKDLAKFSTF
;
A
#
# COMPACT_ATOMS: atom_id res chain seq x y z
N MET A 1 24.22 -59.04 -2.06
CA MET A 1 24.17 -57.92 -1.09
C MET A 1 23.59 -56.73 -1.83
N PRO A 2 22.60 -56.03 -1.25
CA PRO A 2 21.56 -55.35 -2.01
C PRO A 2 21.91 -53.91 -2.37
N PHE A 3 21.18 -53.47 -3.39
CA PHE A 3 20.95 -52.11 -3.87
C PHE A 3 20.82 -51.06 -2.78
N ASP A 4 21.41 -49.88 -3.00
CA ASP A 4 20.76 -48.62 -2.62
C ASP A 4 21.00 -47.57 -3.70
N ASP A 5 19.88 -47.20 -4.29
CA ASP A 5 19.67 -46.22 -5.35
C ASP A 5 19.05 -44.99 -4.67
N ALA A 6 19.73 -43.84 -4.72
CA ALA A 6 19.25 -42.61 -4.08
C ALA A 6 19.41 -41.42 -5.03
N SER A 7 18.75 -41.51 -6.18
CA SER A 7 18.38 -40.38 -7.01
C SER A 7 16.89 -40.08 -6.82
N SER A 8 16.51 -39.14 -5.94
CA SER A 8 15.25 -38.38 -6.11
C SER A 8 15.14 -37.25 -5.06
N LEU A 9 15.51 -36.03 -5.46
CA LEU A 9 15.03 -34.81 -4.83
C LEU A 9 14.47 -33.89 -5.92
N ARG A 10 13.19 -34.07 -6.24
CA ARG A 10 12.34 -33.03 -6.83
C ARG A 10 11.55 -32.34 -5.72
N PRO A 11 11.57 -31.01 -5.63
CA PRO A 11 10.44 -30.26 -5.09
C PRO A 11 9.53 -29.87 -6.26
N GLU A 12 8.40 -30.57 -6.42
CA GLU A 12 7.34 -30.14 -7.32
C GLU A 12 6.46 -29.08 -6.63
N GLY A 13 6.38 -27.90 -7.26
CA GLY A 13 5.10 -27.27 -7.57
C GLY A 13 4.26 -26.75 -6.42
N GLY A 14 4.73 -25.73 -5.71
CA GLY A 14 3.86 -24.85 -4.95
C GLY A 14 2.96 -24.02 -5.88
N GLN A 15 1.75 -24.49 -6.15
CA GLN A 15 0.68 -23.71 -6.78
C GLN A 15 0.27 -22.56 -5.84
N PHE A 16 0.85 -21.38 -6.06
CA PHE A 16 0.34 -20.15 -5.46
C PHE A 16 -0.97 -19.78 -6.18
N ARG A 17 -2.07 -20.08 -5.50
CA ARG A 17 -3.42 -19.64 -5.85
C ARG A 17 -3.48 -18.12 -5.91
N SER A 18 -3.76 -17.57 -7.07
CA SER A 18 -4.23 -16.19 -7.25
C SER A 18 -5.65 -16.06 -6.70
N ALA A 19 -5.75 -15.67 -5.43
CA ALA A 19 -7.02 -15.24 -4.83
C ALA A 19 -7.30 -13.79 -5.26
N GLN A 20 -8.20 -13.64 -6.22
CA GLN A 20 -8.78 -12.37 -6.61
C GLN A 20 -9.73 -11.90 -5.49
N ALA A 21 -9.26 -11.00 -4.64
CA ALA A 21 -10.08 -10.38 -3.60
C ALA A 21 -10.84 -9.18 -4.18
N GLN A 22 -12.14 -9.35 -4.36
CA GLN A 22 -13.12 -8.27 -4.44
C GLN A 22 -13.05 -7.42 -3.17
N ARG A 23 -12.87 -6.11 -3.32
CA ARG A 23 -13.28 -5.11 -2.30
C ARG A 23 -13.29 -3.70 -2.88
N GLY A 24 -14.32 -2.95 -2.51
CA GLY A 24 -14.50 -1.51 -2.80
C GLY A 24 -15.65 -1.29 -3.77
N GLY A 25 -16.92 -1.23 -3.35
CA GLY A 25 -17.41 -0.50 -2.18
C GLY A 25 -17.69 0.93 -2.61
N GLY A 26 -18.91 1.18 -3.07
CA GLY A 26 -19.38 2.49 -3.46
C GLY A 26 -19.42 3.43 -2.26
N TRP A 27 -18.86 4.63 -2.46
CA TRP A 27 -19.08 5.79 -1.62
C TRP A 27 -19.69 6.86 -2.53
N ALA A 28 -21.01 6.84 -2.63
CA ALA A 28 -21.79 7.98 -3.08
C ALA A 28 -22.57 8.48 -1.86
N GLU A 29 -21.89 9.32 -1.09
CA GLU A 29 -22.49 10.11 -0.03
C GLU A 29 -23.09 11.36 -0.70
N GLN A 30 -24.41 11.40 -0.83
CA GLN A 30 -25.13 12.62 -1.18
C GLN A 30 -26.17 12.87 -0.08
N VAL A 31 -25.69 13.51 0.99
CA VAL A 31 -26.53 14.15 2.00
C VAL A 31 -26.88 15.54 1.46
N ALA A 32 -28.10 15.68 0.94
CA ALA A 32 -28.73 16.99 0.75
C ALA A 32 -29.77 17.16 1.86
N MET A 33 -29.40 17.98 2.84
CA MET A 33 -30.29 18.44 3.91
C MET A 33 -31.23 19.53 3.38
N SER A 34 -32.52 19.26 3.58
CA SER A 34 -33.62 20.15 3.94
C SER A 34 -33.36 21.66 4.05
N GLY A 35 -34.31 22.45 3.53
CA GLY A 35 -34.78 23.65 4.23
C GLY A 35 -34.75 24.96 3.44
N GLY A 36 -35.67 25.13 2.49
CA GLY A 36 -35.97 26.43 1.88
C GLY A 36 -37.47 26.73 2.01
N GLY A 37 -37.90 27.09 3.21
CA GLY A 37 -39.26 27.57 3.47
C GLY A 37 -39.44 28.96 2.90
N THR A 38 -40.39 29.09 1.99
CA THR A 38 -40.86 30.34 1.39
C THR A 38 -41.43 31.26 2.47
N GLU A 39 -40.79 32.41 2.70
CA GLU A 39 -41.34 33.46 3.54
C GLU A 39 -42.51 34.15 2.81
N THR A 40 -43.70 33.97 3.36
CA THR A 40 -44.90 34.78 3.08
C THR A 40 -44.74 36.17 3.73
N PRO A 41 -45.01 37.28 3.01
CA PRO A 41 -45.14 38.58 3.66
C PRO A 41 -46.52 38.66 4.30
N VAL A 42 -46.60 38.41 5.60
CA VAL A 42 -47.80 38.74 6.39
C VAL A 42 -47.75 40.22 6.71
N GLY A 43 -48.51 41.00 5.94
CA GLY A 43 -48.85 42.38 6.28
C GLY A 43 -49.69 42.40 7.55
N CYS A 44 -49.17 43.01 8.61
CA CYS A 44 -49.96 43.39 9.77
C CYS A 44 -50.57 44.78 9.52
N GLU A 45 -51.72 44.81 8.86
CA GLU A 45 -52.67 45.89 9.07
C GLU A 45 -53.44 45.59 10.37
N ALA A 46 -53.22 46.42 11.38
CA ALA A 46 -54.13 46.56 12.50
C ALA A 46 -54.46 48.06 12.62
N SER A 47 -55.56 48.45 11.98
CA SER A 47 -56.32 49.62 12.38
C SER A 47 -57.70 49.11 12.80
N PRO A 48 -58.14 49.32 14.06
CA PRO A 48 -59.44 48.88 14.50
C PRO A 48 -60.53 49.79 13.91
N GLY A 49 -61.58 49.15 13.41
CA GLY A 49 -62.74 49.83 12.88
C GLY A 49 -63.59 50.50 13.95
N GLY A 50 -64.43 51.42 13.45
CA GLY A 50 -65.80 51.58 13.91
C GLY A 50 -66.08 52.81 14.78
N GLY A 51 -66.84 53.76 14.22
CA GLY A 51 -67.78 54.54 15.01
C GLY A 51 -67.85 56.02 14.66
N ASP A 52 -68.82 56.36 13.81
CA ASP A 52 -69.44 57.68 13.70
C ASP A 52 -69.54 58.45 15.04
N LYS A 53 -69.09 59.71 15.02
CA LYS A 53 -69.95 60.89 15.25
C LYS A 53 -69.10 62.16 15.33
N LYS A 54 -69.07 62.89 14.21
CA LYS A 54 -68.89 64.34 14.21
C LYS A 54 -70.21 64.94 14.71
N LYS A 55 -70.32 65.17 16.02
CA LYS A 55 -71.39 65.96 16.62
C LYS A 55 -70.83 66.66 17.85
N ASP A 56 -70.45 67.91 17.59
CA ASP A 56 -70.63 69.11 18.40
C ASP A 56 -70.44 69.07 19.92
N SER A 57 -69.85 70.17 20.39
CA SER A 57 -70.08 70.76 21.70
C SER A 57 -69.24 70.23 22.85
N LEU A 58 -68.05 70.83 22.95
CA LEU A 58 -67.63 71.65 24.10
C LEU A 58 -68.56 71.56 25.33
N GLY A 59 -68.04 71.02 26.44
CA GLY A 59 -68.51 71.38 27.78
C GLY A 59 -69.10 70.29 28.66
N THR A 60 -68.33 69.23 28.97
CA THR A 60 -68.46 68.55 30.28
C THR A 60 -67.06 68.26 30.83
N ALA A 61 -66.29 69.32 31.07
CA ALA A 61 -65.16 69.25 31.98
C ALA A 61 -65.72 69.06 33.39
N GLY A 62 -65.47 67.89 34.00
CA GLY A 62 -65.57 67.72 35.44
C GLY A 62 -66.79 66.99 36.00
N SER A 63 -67.35 65.97 35.32
CA SER A 63 -68.08 64.95 36.08
C SER A 63 -67.06 64.07 36.81
N PRO A 64 -67.12 63.92 38.15
CA PRO A 64 -66.21 63.06 38.91
C PRO A 64 -66.13 61.65 38.33
N ALA A 65 -67.23 61.13 37.80
CA ALA A 65 -67.29 59.80 37.19
C ALA A 65 -66.40 59.67 35.94
N HIS A 66 -66.26 60.73 35.14
CA HIS A 66 -65.46 60.69 33.90
C HIS A 66 -63.96 60.71 34.20
N LEU A 67 -63.55 61.42 35.25
CA LEU A 67 -62.17 61.39 35.76
C LEU A 67 -61.86 60.00 36.33
N ILE A 68 -62.77 59.43 37.13
CA ILE A 68 -62.62 58.09 37.69
C ILE A 68 -62.47 57.03 36.58
N ILE A 69 -63.28 57.07 35.52
CA ILE A 69 -63.19 56.10 34.41
C ILE A 69 -61.86 56.24 33.66
N LYS A 70 -61.38 57.47 33.45
CA LYS A 70 -60.08 57.73 32.82
C LYS A 70 -58.94 57.19 33.68
N ASP A 71 -58.98 57.46 34.98
CA ASP A 71 -57.99 56.97 35.95
C ASP A 71 -58.03 55.43 36.02
N LEU A 72 -59.22 54.83 36.01
CA LEU A 72 -59.38 53.37 35.99
C LEU A 72 -58.80 52.75 34.71
N GLY A 73 -59.07 53.36 33.55
CA GLY A 73 -58.53 52.92 32.27
C GLY A 73 -57.01 53.07 32.22
N GLU A 74 -56.46 54.13 32.78
CA GLU A 74 -55.03 54.35 32.88
C GLU A 74 -54.36 53.34 33.82
N ILE A 75 -54.94 53.09 34.99
CA ILE A 75 -54.47 52.08 35.94
C ILE A 75 -54.51 50.69 35.31
N HIS A 76 -55.60 50.36 34.61
CA HIS A 76 -55.76 49.08 33.93
C HIS A 76 -54.73 48.90 32.80
N SER A 77 -54.45 49.96 32.04
CA SER A 77 -53.42 49.96 31.01
C SER A 77 -52.03 49.74 31.62
N ARG A 78 -51.71 50.41 32.72
CA ARG A 78 -50.41 50.26 33.42
C ARG A 78 -50.24 48.88 34.07
N LEU A 79 -51.33 48.27 34.51
CA LEU A 79 -51.30 46.95 35.15
C LEU A 79 -51.27 45.79 34.15
N LEU A 80 -51.95 45.92 33.00
CA LEU A 80 -52.13 44.83 32.04
C LEU A 80 -51.39 45.01 30.71
N ASP A 81 -50.76 46.17 30.48
CA ASP A 81 -49.86 46.31 29.34
C ASP A 81 -48.53 45.61 29.64
N HIS A 82 -48.34 44.46 29.00
CA HIS A 82 -47.13 43.64 29.11
C HIS A 82 -45.96 44.20 28.30
N ARG A 83 -46.18 45.21 27.43
CA ARG A 83 -45.14 45.76 26.55
C ARG A 83 -43.91 46.26 27.31
N PRO A 84 -44.02 47.03 28.42
CA PRO A 84 -42.84 47.47 29.17
C PRO A 84 -42.05 46.31 29.77
N VAL A 85 -42.75 45.27 30.24
CA VAL A 85 -42.14 44.07 30.83
C VAL A 85 -41.41 43.27 29.76
N ILE A 86 -42.09 42.90 28.66
CA ILE A 86 -41.48 42.14 27.56
C ILE A 86 -40.30 42.89 26.95
N GLN A 87 -40.44 44.20 26.70
CA GLN A 87 -39.32 44.99 26.20
C GLN A 87 -38.16 45.08 27.21
N GLY A 88 -38.45 45.13 28.51
CA GLY A 88 -37.44 45.07 29.56
C GLY A 88 -36.66 43.76 29.53
N GLU A 89 -37.37 42.63 29.47
CA GLU A 89 -36.79 41.29 29.37
C GLU A 89 -35.99 41.10 28.08
N THR A 90 -36.49 41.57 26.93
CA THR A 90 -35.75 41.51 25.66
C THR A 90 -34.45 42.32 25.73
N ARG A 91 -34.49 43.54 26.28
CA ARG A 91 -33.28 44.37 26.47
C ARG A 91 -32.30 43.72 27.44
N TYR A 92 -32.81 43.12 28.53
CA TYR A 92 -31.99 42.40 29.48
C TYR A 92 -31.30 41.19 28.84
N PHE A 93 -32.04 40.40 28.06
CA PHE A 93 -31.50 39.23 27.35
C PHE A 93 -30.36 39.62 26.39
N VAL A 94 -30.58 40.64 25.56
CA VAL A 94 -29.57 41.16 24.63
C VAL A 94 -28.34 41.66 25.41
N LYS A 95 -28.56 42.46 26.46
CA LYS A 95 -27.49 43.00 27.31
C LYS A 95 -26.66 41.90 27.99
N GLU A 96 -27.29 40.86 28.53
CA GLU A 96 -26.60 39.73 29.16
C GLU A 96 -25.72 38.97 28.16
N PHE A 97 -26.22 38.75 26.94
CA PHE A 97 -25.50 38.01 25.90
C PHE A 97 -24.35 38.83 25.28
N GLU A 98 -24.59 40.10 24.96
CA GLU A 98 -23.61 40.94 24.29
C GLU A 98 -22.59 41.52 25.26
N GLU A 99 -23.01 42.00 26.44
CA GLU A 99 -22.12 42.71 27.37
C GLU A 99 -21.53 41.80 28.46
N LYS A 100 -22.35 40.98 29.14
CA LYS A 100 -21.85 40.22 30.32
C LYS A 100 -21.16 38.91 29.97
N ARG A 101 -21.67 38.17 28.98
CA ARG A 101 -20.99 36.97 28.44
C ARG A 101 -19.88 37.34 27.45
N GLY A 102 -19.93 38.57 26.94
CA GLY A 102 -18.87 39.21 26.18
C GLY A 102 -18.52 38.44 24.91
N LEU A 103 -19.51 37.96 24.15
CA LEU A 103 -19.32 37.24 22.87
C LEU A 103 -18.37 36.03 22.96
N ARG A 104 -18.27 35.37 24.11
CA ARG A 104 -17.35 34.25 24.34
C ARG A 104 -17.58 33.12 23.34
N GLU A 105 -18.84 32.78 23.11
CA GLU A 105 -19.27 31.72 22.21
C GLU A 105 -18.85 32.03 20.77
N MET A 106 -18.99 33.29 20.34
CA MET A 106 -18.53 33.74 19.02
C MET A 106 -17.01 33.61 18.87
N ARG A 107 -16.22 34.00 19.88
CA ARG A 107 -14.76 33.81 19.85
C ARG A 107 -14.37 32.33 19.80
N VAL A 108 -15.08 31.47 20.55
CA VAL A 108 -14.82 30.02 20.53
C VAL A 108 -15.11 29.45 19.14
N LEU A 109 -16.21 29.85 18.50
CA LEU A 109 -16.55 29.42 17.15
C LEU A 109 -15.54 29.93 16.11
N GLU A 110 -15.09 31.17 16.23
CA GLU A 110 -14.06 31.73 15.33
C GLU A 110 -12.72 31.01 15.52
N ASN A 111 -12.33 30.72 16.76
CA ASN A 111 -11.13 29.91 17.05
C ASN A 111 -11.26 28.49 16.49
N LEU A 112 -12.43 27.88 16.61
CA LEU A 112 -12.69 26.55 16.04
C LEU A 112 -12.62 26.59 14.52
N LYS A 113 -13.22 27.60 13.88
CA LYS A 113 -13.13 27.83 12.43
C LYS A 113 -11.67 27.95 11.99
N ASN A 114 -10.86 28.73 12.71
CA ASN A 114 -9.44 28.91 12.39
C ASN A 114 -8.64 27.62 12.59
N MET A 115 -8.88 26.86 13.66
CA MET A 115 -8.25 25.54 13.85
C MET A 115 -8.64 24.55 12.75
N ILE A 116 -9.92 24.51 12.36
CA ILE A 116 -10.39 23.66 11.27
C ILE A 116 -9.70 24.07 9.97
N HIS A 117 -9.63 25.37 9.69
CA HIS A 117 -8.96 25.89 8.50
C HIS A 117 -7.47 25.53 8.47
N GLU A 118 -6.72 25.80 9.55
CA GLU A 118 -5.30 25.45 9.67
C GLU A 118 -5.08 23.94 9.54
N THR A 119 -5.96 23.13 10.12
CA THR A 119 -5.85 21.67 10.04
C THR A 119 -6.11 21.18 8.61
N ASN A 120 -7.18 21.66 7.98
CA ASN A 120 -7.62 21.16 6.68
C ASN A 120 -6.79 21.70 5.52
N GLU A 121 -6.42 22.97 5.55
CA GLU A 121 -5.74 23.61 4.43
C GLU A 121 -4.21 23.49 4.54
N HIS A 122 -3.66 23.27 5.75
CA HIS A 122 -2.21 23.31 5.93
C HIS A 122 -1.67 22.01 6.53
N THR A 123 -2.18 21.59 7.69
CA THR A 123 -1.64 20.42 8.39
C THR A 123 -1.87 19.12 7.62
N LEU A 124 -3.10 18.86 7.18
CA LEU A 124 -3.44 17.64 6.44
C LEU A 124 -2.76 17.55 5.07
N PRO A 125 -2.71 18.60 4.22
CA PRO A 125 -1.98 18.57 2.97
C PRO A 125 -0.49 18.33 3.17
N LYS A 126 0.14 19.00 4.14
CA LYS A 126 1.55 18.81 4.46
C LYS A 126 1.85 17.38 4.93
N CYS A 127 1.00 16.81 5.78
CA CYS A 127 1.13 15.41 6.19
C CYS A 127 0.99 14.45 5.00
N ARG A 128 0.07 14.73 4.07
CA ARG A 128 -0.10 13.94 2.85
C ARG A 128 1.15 13.99 1.97
N GLU A 129 1.69 15.18 1.73
CA GLU A 129 2.89 15.39 0.91
C GLU A 129 4.08 14.64 1.50
N ILE A 130 4.36 14.83 2.80
CA ILE A 130 5.47 14.13 3.48
C ILE A 130 5.30 12.61 3.38
N MET A 131 4.10 12.09 3.67
CA MET A 131 3.84 10.66 3.60
C MET A 131 3.99 10.12 2.16
N GLN A 132 3.57 10.89 1.16
CA GLN A 132 3.70 10.52 -0.24
C GLN A 132 5.16 10.50 -0.68
N ASP A 133 5.95 11.51 -0.30
CA ASP A 133 7.37 11.61 -0.63
C ASP A 133 8.18 10.50 0.03
N ASP A 134 7.97 10.27 1.33
CA ASP A 134 8.64 9.20 2.07
C ASP A 134 8.31 7.82 1.51
N LEU A 135 7.02 7.55 1.22
CA LEU A 135 6.60 6.28 0.64
C LEU A 135 7.20 6.09 -0.75
N SER A 136 7.19 7.13 -1.59
CA SER A 136 7.78 7.09 -2.93
C SER A 136 9.28 6.80 -2.88
N GLN A 137 9.99 7.41 -1.93
CA GLN A 137 11.41 7.18 -1.71
C GLN A 137 11.69 5.74 -1.26
N VAL A 138 10.91 5.20 -0.31
CA VAL A 138 11.04 3.82 0.16
C VAL A 138 10.77 2.82 -0.97
N LEU A 139 9.72 3.04 -1.76
CA LEU A 139 9.39 2.19 -2.90
C LEU A 139 10.50 2.22 -3.97
N GLN A 140 11.07 3.38 -4.26
CA GLN A 140 12.18 3.50 -5.22
C GLN A 140 13.43 2.75 -4.75
N ARG A 141 13.77 2.87 -3.47
CA ARG A 141 14.90 2.14 -2.86
C ARG A 141 14.67 0.63 -2.91
N LEU A 142 13.46 0.19 -2.58
CA LEU A 142 13.08 -1.22 -2.65
C LEU A 142 13.18 -1.77 -4.07
N GLN A 143 12.67 -1.03 -5.06
CA GLN A 143 12.77 -1.42 -6.47
C GLN A 143 14.24 -1.53 -6.90
N THR A 144 15.06 -0.56 -6.54
CA THR A 144 16.50 -0.57 -6.87
C THR A 144 17.22 -1.77 -6.24
N ALA A 145 16.90 -2.09 -4.99
CA ALA A 145 17.45 -3.25 -4.30
C ALA A 145 16.99 -4.57 -4.95
N SER A 146 15.71 -4.66 -5.31
CA SER A 146 15.14 -5.82 -6.02
C SER A 146 15.86 -6.05 -7.36
N ASP A 147 16.03 -4.99 -8.15
CA ASP A 147 16.72 -5.09 -9.44
C ASP A 147 18.19 -5.49 -9.26
N ALA A 148 18.85 -5.01 -8.21
CA ALA A 148 20.22 -5.41 -7.88
C ALA A 148 20.32 -6.90 -7.52
N VAL A 149 19.37 -7.42 -6.73
CA VAL A 149 19.29 -8.85 -6.39
C VAL A 149 19.05 -9.69 -7.64
N CYS A 150 18.12 -9.29 -8.51
CA CYS A 150 17.89 -9.99 -9.78
C CYS A 150 19.16 -10.05 -10.64
N ARG A 151 19.88 -8.93 -10.79
CA ARG A 151 21.16 -8.90 -11.52
C ARG A 151 22.23 -9.77 -10.88
N LEU A 152 22.31 -9.79 -9.54
CA LEU A 152 23.25 -10.65 -8.82
C LEU A 152 22.95 -12.12 -9.07
N GLN A 153 21.68 -12.52 -8.93
CA GLN A 153 21.23 -13.88 -9.15
C GLN A 153 21.51 -14.35 -10.58
N GLN A 154 21.27 -13.50 -11.58
CA GLN A 154 21.61 -13.79 -12.97
C GLN A 154 23.11 -14.05 -13.14
N LYS A 155 23.96 -13.17 -12.58
CA LYS A 155 25.42 -13.34 -12.65
C LYS A 155 25.89 -14.60 -11.95
N GLU A 156 25.30 -14.96 -10.82
CA GLU A 156 25.62 -16.22 -10.14
C GLU A 156 25.25 -17.44 -10.99
N GLN A 157 24.09 -17.41 -11.64
CA GLN A 157 23.65 -18.49 -12.52
C GLN A 157 24.58 -18.64 -13.74
N GLU A 158 24.98 -17.53 -14.35
CA GLU A 158 25.96 -17.52 -15.45
C GLU A 158 27.31 -18.09 -15.00
N ARG A 159 27.81 -17.70 -13.82
CA ARG A 159 29.06 -18.22 -13.26
C ARG A 159 28.98 -19.71 -12.96
N LYS A 160 27.87 -20.19 -12.38
CA LYS A 160 27.64 -21.62 -12.14
C LYS A 160 27.65 -22.41 -13.44
N LYS A 161 27.02 -21.87 -14.49
CA LYS A 161 27.01 -22.49 -15.81
C LYS A 161 28.44 -22.61 -16.38
N ILE A 162 29.21 -21.52 -16.38
CA ILE A 162 30.59 -21.51 -16.87
C ILE A 162 31.46 -22.52 -16.10
N LEU A 163 31.35 -22.57 -14.77
CA LEU A 163 32.10 -23.51 -13.95
C LEU A 163 31.74 -24.96 -14.28
N ASN A 164 30.44 -25.25 -14.45
CA ASN A 164 29.98 -26.57 -14.81
C ASN A 164 30.46 -26.99 -16.20
N ASP A 165 30.34 -26.10 -17.19
CA ASP A 165 30.83 -26.33 -18.55
C ASP A 165 32.34 -26.61 -18.56
N HIS A 166 33.13 -25.84 -17.79
CA HIS A 166 34.57 -26.07 -17.62
C HIS A 166 34.86 -27.43 -16.98
N LEU A 167 34.13 -27.83 -15.94
CA LEU A 167 34.31 -29.12 -15.29
C LEU A 167 34.06 -30.27 -16.27
N ILE A 168 32.96 -30.21 -17.03
CA ILE A 168 32.62 -31.23 -18.03
C ILE A 168 33.68 -31.27 -19.14
N ALA A 169 34.17 -30.12 -19.59
CA ALA A 169 35.23 -30.06 -20.60
C ALA A 169 36.53 -30.70 -20.09
N SER A 170 36.93 -30.40 -18.86
CA SER A 170 38.12 -30.97 -18.22
C SER A 170 38.00 -32.50 -18.06
N GLU A 171 36.83 -32.99 -17.65
CA GLU A 171 36.59 -34.43 -17.51
C GLU A 171 36.69 -35.15 -18.86
N LYS A 172 36.06 -34.61 -19.91
CA LYS A 172 36.18 -35.14 -21.27
C LYS A 172 37.62 -35.16 -21.76
N GLN A 173 38.38 -34.10 -21.46
CA GLN A 173 39.79 -34.04 -21.81
C GLN A 173 40.60 -35.12 -21.11
N HIS A 174 40.35 -35.38 -19.82
CA HIS A 174 41.03 -36.46 -19.09
C HIS A 174 40.70 -37.84 -19.67
N ILE A 175 39.46 -38.07 -20.10
CA ILE A 175 39.05 -39.32 -20.75
C ILE A 175 39.84 -39.52 -22.04
N ILE A 176 39.91 -38.50 -22.90
CA ILE A 176 40.67 -38.57 -24.16
C ILE A 176 42.16 -38.83 -23.88
N GLN A 177 42.75 -38.11 -22.92
CA GLN A 177 44.14 -38.31 -22.54
C GLN A 177 44.39 -39.74 -22.02
N TRP A 178 43.45 -40.29 -21.26
CA TRP A 178 43.53 -41.66 -20.76
C TRP A 178 43.42 -42.69 -21.90
N GLU A 179 42.50 -42.48 -22.85
CA GLU A 179 42.34 -43.34 -24.02
C GLU A 179 43.61 -43.36 -24.88
N ASP A 180 44.19 -42.19 -25.15
CA ASP A 180 45.45 -42.05 -25.90
C ASP A 180 46.61 -42.75 -25.18
N PHE A 181 46.72 -42.54 -23.87
CA PHE A 181 47.72 -43.21 -23.04
C PHE A 181 47.58 -44.74 -23.08
N MET A 182 46.36 -45.25 -22.90
CA MET A 182 46.10 -46.70 -22.92
C MET A 182 46.39 -47.30 -24.30
N LYS A 183 46.06 -46.60 -25.38
CA LYS A 183 46.41 -47.01 -26.74
C LYS A 183 47.93 -47.11 -26.93
N GLU A 184 48.68 -46.15 -26.42
CA GLU A 184 50.14 -46.19 -26.44
C GLU A 184 50.68 -47.37 -25.62
N GLN A 185 50.12 -47.64 -24.42
CA GLN A 185 50.51 -48.80 -23.61
C GLN A 185 50.30 -50.12 -24.34
N HIS A 186 49.15 -50.30 -24.99
CA HIS A 186 48.88 -51.49 -25.78
C HIS A 186 49.83 -51.64 -26.98
N SER A 187 50.17 -50.53 -27.64
CA SER A 187 51.15 -50.53 -28.73
C SER A 187 52.53 -50.99 -28.25
N LYS A 188 53.00 -50.46 -27.12
CA LYS A 188 54.31 -50.85 -26.52
C LYS A 188 54.31 -52.30 -26.09
N GLN A 189 53.22 -52.78 -25.49
CA GLN A 189 53.08 -54.19 -25.13
C GLN A 189 53.18 -55.09 -26.37
N ALA A 190 52.45 -54.76 -27.43
CA ALA A 190 52.49 -55.53 -28.68
C ALA A 190 53.88 -55.54 -29.32
N GLU A 191 54.63 -54.44 -29.24
CA GLU A 191 56.00 -54.36 -29.72
C GLU A 191 56.94 -55.30 -28.95
N VAL A 192 56.86 -55.28 -27.62
CA VAL A 192 57.66 -56.18 -26.76
C VAL A 192 57.28 -57.64 -26.98
N ASP A 193 55.99 -57.96 -27.08
CA ASP A 193 55.51 -59.33 -27.34
C ASP A 193 56.02 -59.84 -28.70
N GLU A 194 56.04 -58.98 -29.71
CA GLU A 194 56.54 -59.29 -31.04
C GLU A 194 58.07 -59.47 -31.06
N GLU A 195 58.82 -58.63 -30.34
CA GLU A 195 60.27 -58.81 -30.15
C GLU A 195 60.57 -60.12 -29.43
N HIS A 196 59.84 -60.41 -28.36
CA HIS A 196 59.96 -61.65 -27.60
C HIS A 196 59.66 -62.88 -28.48
N ARG A 197 58.57 -62.84 -29.27
CA ARG A 197 58.22 -63.88 -30.23
C ARG A 197 59.35 -64.13 -31.23
N LYS A 198 59.90 -63.07 -31.84
CA LYS A 198 61.03 -63.16 -32.76
C LYS A 198 62.28 -63.73 -32.08
N ALA A 199 62.57 -63.34 -30.83
CA ALA A 199 63.70 -63.86 -30.09
C ALA A 199 63.56 -65.36 -29.80
N MET A 200 62.37 -65.81 -29.40
CA MET A 200 62.08 -67.23 -29.20
C MET A 200 62.17 -68.04 -30.50
N GLU A 201 61.69 -67.51 -31.62
CA GLU A 201 61.81 -68.17 -32.93
C GLU A 201 63.27 -68.35 -33.33
N ARG A 202 64.10 -67.31 -33.22
CA ARG A 202 65.54 -67.42 -33.50
C ARG A 202 66.22 -68.45 -32.60
N LEU A 203 65.88 -68.46 -31.31
CA LEU A 203 66.44 -69.43 -30.37
C LEU A 203 66.04 -70.87 -30.76
N LYS A 204 64.79 -71.09 -31.14
CA LYS A 204 64.29 -72.39 -31.62
C LYS A 204 64.99 -72.82 -32.90
N GLU A 205 65.21 -71.91 -33.84
CA GLU A 205 65.96 -72.18 -35.07
C GLU A 205 67.41 -72.58 -34.76
N GLN A 206 68.08 -71.89 -33.84
CA GLN A 206 69.44 -72.26 -33.39
C GLN A 206 69.50 -73.66 -32.78
N TYR A 207 68.54 -74.01 -31.91
CA TYR A 207 68.48 -75.35 -31.34
C TYR A 207 68.20 -76.43 -32.40
N ALA A 208 67.33 -76.16 -33.37
CA ALA A 208 67.03 -77.09 -34.46
C ALA A 208 68.24 -77.30 -35.40
N GLU A 209 69.03 -76.24 -35.65
CA GLU A 209 70.27 -76.36 -36.42
C GLU A 209 71.32 -77.17 -35.67
N MET A 210 71.52 -76.90 -34.38
CA MET A 210 72.41 -77.69 -33.53
C MET A 210 71.98 -79.17 -33.46
N GLU A 211 70.67 -79.45 -33.38
CA GLU A 211 70.13 -80.81 -33.43
C GLU A 211 70.47 -81.51 -34.75
N LYS A 212 70.33 -80.82 -35.89
CA LYS A 212 70.74 -81.34 -37.20
C LYS A 212 72.24 -81.62 -37.26
N ASP A 213 73.07 -80.73 -36.73
CA ASP A 213 74.51 -80.92 -36.71
C ASP A 213 74.90 -82.11 -35.84
N LEU A 214 74.31 -82.26 -34.66
CA LEU A 214 74.48 -83.44 -33.81
C LEU A 214 74.05 -84.73 -34.51
N ALA A 215 72.93 -84.72 -35.26
CA ALA A 215 72.49 -85.87 -36.03
C ALA A 215 73.48 -86.27 -37.15
N LYS A 216 74.17 -85.30 -37.78
CA LYS A 216 75.25 -85.58 -38.76
C LYS A 216 76.44 -86.27 -38.10
N PHE A 217 76.77 -85.92 -36.85
CA PHE A 217 77.83 -86.59 -36.09
C PHE A 217 77.40 -87.97 -35.54
N SER A 218 76.10 -88.24 -35.42
CA SER A 218 75.55 -89.51 -34.93
C SER A 218 75.36 -90.60 -36.00
N THR A 219 75.62 -90.29 -37.28
CA THR A 219 75.45 -91.21 -38.43
C THR A 219 76.76 -91.84 -38.94
N PHE A 220 77.82 -91.75 -38.13
CA PHE A 220 79.02 -92.59 -38.22
C PHE A 220 78.96 -93.70 -37.16
#